data_AF-A0A5K1K4R8-F1
#
_entry.id   AF-A0A5K1K4R8-F1
#
_cell.length_a   1.000
_cell.length_b   1.000
_cell.length_c   1.000
_cell.angle_alpha   90.00
_cell.angle_beta   90.00
_cell.angle_gamma   90.00
#
_symmetry.space_group_name_H-M   'P 1'
#
loop_
_entity.id
_entity.type
_entity.pdbx_description
1 polymer ?
#
loop_
_entity_poly.entity_id
_entity_poly.type
_entity_poly.pdbx_seq_one_letter_code
_entity_poly.pdbx_strand_id
1 'polypeptide(L)'
;MSLTTVLAIFVACSTILAHPIESGQGFDAATLSKVKANLENIATHSWEIGTALEAVTELDWPTLSVFHGTVPPADLPQPDPEDYLFAKVNA
;
A
#
# COMPACT_ATOMS: atom_id res chain seq x y z
N MET A 1 -3.74 -27.28 24.27
CA MET A 1 -3.12 -25.95 24.05
C MET A 1 -3.60 -25.04 25.15
N SER A 2 -2.68 -24.48 25.94
CA SER A 2 -3.02 -23.65 27.12
C SER A 2 -3.34 -22.22 26.68
N LEU A 3 -4.28 -21.56 27.36
CA LEU A 3 -4.66 -20.16 27.14
C LEU A 3 -3.45 -19.21 27.21
N THR A 4 -2.45 -19.56 28.03
CA THR A 4 -1.17 -18.84 28.15
C THR A 4 -0.35 -18.87 26.86
N THR A 5 -0.46 -19.93 26.06
CA THR A 5 0.25 -20.06 24.78
C THR A 5 -0.36 -19.17 23.69
N VAL A 6 -1.68 -18.96 23.73
CA VAL A 6 -2.39 -18.11 22.76
C VAL A 6 -2.13 -16.62 23.02
N LEU A 7 -2.10 -16.21 24.30
CA LEU A 7 -1.83 -14.82 24.69
C LEU A 7 -0.41 -14.38 24.32
N ALA A 8 0.58 -15.28 24.43
CA ALA A 8 1.97 -15.00 24.03
C ALA A 8 2.12 -14.76 22.52
N ILE A 9 1.35 -15.47 21.69
CA ILE A 9 1.35 -15.28 20.23
C ILE A 9 0.71 -13.93 19.85
N PHE A 10 -0.36 -13.52 20.54
CA PHE A 10 -1.01 -12.23 20.28
C PHE A 10 -0.13 -11.03 20.66
N VAL A 11 0.63 -11.10 21.75
CA VAL A 11 1.53 -10.01 22.18
C VAL A 11 2.74 -9.87 21.26
N ALA A 12 3.28 -10.98 20.73
CA ALA A 12 4.38 -10.93 19.76
C ALA A 12 3.98 -10.36 18.39
N CYS A 13 2.69 -10.39 18.05
CA CYS A 13 2.20 -9.88 16.76
C CYS A 13 2.06 -8.35 16.72
N SER A 14 1.99 -7.70 17.89
CA SER A 14 1.68 -6.26 17.99
C SER A 14 2.91 -5.33 17.97
N THR A 15 4.15 -5.86 17.98
CA THR A 15 5.37 -5.04 18.02
C THR A 15 5.94 -4.71 16.63
N ILE A 16 5.27 -5.07 15.54
CA ILE A 16 5.74 -4.85 14.15
C ILE A 16 5.21 -3.52 13.56
N LEU A 17 4.69 -2.59 14.36
CA LEU A 17 3.98 -1.40 13.83
C LEU A 17 4.74 -0.06 13.94
N ALA A 18 6.01 -0.03 14.34
CA ALA A 18 6.72 1.24 14.48
C ALA A 18 8.24 1.18 14.22
N HIS A 19 8.70 0.39 13.24
CA HIS A 19 10.04 0.62 12.70
C HIS A 19 9.96 1.89 11.84
N PRO A 20 10.79 2.93 12.08
CA PRO A 20 10.98 3.96 11.08
C PRO A 20 11.42 3.24 9.81
N ILE A 21 10.72 3.51 8.70
CA ILE A 21 11.24 3.15 7.38
C ILE A 21 12.50 3.99 7.26
N GLU A 22 13.66 3.40 7.59
CA GLU A 22 14.92 3.90 7.09
C GLU A 22 14.68 4.11 5.60
N SER A 23 15.03 5.28 5.07
CA SER A 23 15.08 5.54 3.64
C SER A 23 16.18 4.64 3.06
N GLY A 24 15.93 3.33 3.11
CA GLY A 24 16.85 2.27 2.78
C GLY A 24 17.19 2.48 1.33
N GLN A 25 18.47 2.33 1.02
CA GLN A 25 18.96 2.27 -0.35
C GLN A 25 17.94 1.51 -1.19
N GLY A 26 17.35 2.21 -2.17
CA GLY A 26 16.42 1.60 -3.11
C GLY A 26 17.06 0.37 -3.76
N PHE A 27 16.23 -0.48 -4.35
CA PHE A 27 16.74 -1.64 -5.08
C PHE A 27 17.77 -1.22 -6.14
N ASP A 28 18.80 -2.04 -6.32
CA ASP A 28 19.75 -1.82 -7.40
C ASP A 28 19.09 -1.98 -8.77
N ALA A 29 19.75 -1.46 -9.81
CA ALA A 29 19.20 -1.46 -11.17
C ALA A 29 18.90 -2.87 -11.70
N ALA A 30 19.68 -3.88 -11.30
CA ALA A 30 19.49 -5.26 -11.72
C ALA A 30 18.20 -5.84 -11.11
N THR A 31 17.96 -5.57 -9.84
CA THR A 31 16.75 -5.97 -9.11
C THR A 31 15.53 -5.27 -9.67
N LEU A 32 15.61 -3.95 -9.91
CA LEU A 32 14.52 -3.20 -10.54
C LEU A 32 14.19 -3.73 -11.94
N SER A 33 15.21 -4.00 -12.77
CA SER A 33 15.01 -4.59 -14.09
C SER A 33 14.31 -5.95 -14.03
N LYS A 34 14.67 -6.79 -13.05
CA LYS A 34 14.05 -8.10 -12.85
C LYS A 34 12.59 -7.96 -12.39
N VAL A 35 12.30 -7.04 -11.47
CA VAL A 35 10.94 -6.79 -10.99
C VAL A 35 10.05 -6.29 -12.12
N LYS A 36 10.53 -5.35 -12.94
CA LYS A 36 9.81 -4.84 -14.12
C LYS A 36 9.49 -5.95 -15.12
N ALA A 37 10.48 -6.77 -15.46
CA ALA A 37 10.26 -7.90 -16.36
C ALA A 37 9.24 -8.91 -15.80
N ASN A 38 9.28 -9.19 -14.50
CA ASN A 38 8.29 -10.06 -13.87
C ASN A 38 6.90 -9.44 -13.89
N LEU A 39 6.78 -8.14 -13.60
CA LEU A 39 5.53 -7.39 -13.60
C LEU A 39 4.86 -7.44 -14.98
N GLU A 40 5.62 -7.22 -16.05
CA GLU A 40 5.15 -7.33 -17.45
C GLU A 40 4.65 -8.75 -17.78
N ASN A 41 5.31 -9.79 -17.26
CA ASN A 41 4.94 -11.18 -17.53
C ASN A 41 3.67 -11.64 -16.78
N ILE A 42 3.38 -11.08 -15.61
CA ILE A 42 2.26 -11.53 -14.76
C ILE A 42 1.01 -10.68 -14.92
N ALA A 43 1.14 -9.43 -15.36
CA ALA A 43 0.01 -8.53 -15.56
C ALA A 43 -0.73 -8.87 -16.86
N THR A 44 -1.75 -9.73 -16.75
CA THR A 44 -2.48 -10.30 -17.89
C THR A 44 -3.91 -9.80 -18.01
N HIS A 45 -4.49 -9.29 -16.91
CA HIS A 45 -5.81 -8.68 -16.91
C HIS A 45 -5.71 -7.16 -16.98
N SER A 46 -6.73 -6.51 -17.55
CA SER A 46 -6.73 -5.06 -17.76
C SER A 46 -6.47 -4.24 -16.48
N TRP A 47 -6.95 -4.73 -15.32
CA TRP A 47 -6.70 -4.07 -14.04
C TRP A 47 -5.23 -4.21 -13.60
N GLU A 48 -4.63 -5.38 -13.77
CA GLU A 48 -3.22 -5.65 -13.45
C GLU A 48 -2.30 -4.81 -14.33
N ILE A 49 -2.63 -4.69 -15.62
CA ILE A 49 -1.90 -3.86 -16.58
C ILE A 49 -1.97 -2.39 -16.18
N GLY A 50 -3.15 -1.92 -15.74
CA GLY A 50 -3.31 -0.56 -15.22
C GLY A 50 -2.41 -0.30 -14.01
N THR A 51 -2.43 -1.21 -13.02
CA THR A 51 -1.56 -1.13 -11.84
C THR A 51 -0.07 -1.23 -12.19
N ALA A 52 0.28 -2.06 -13.19
CA ALA A 52 1.65 -2.17 -13.66
C ALA A 52 2.15 -0.87 -14.30
N LEU A 53 1.33 -0.25 -15.16
CA LEU A 53 1.64 1.03 -15.79
C LEU A 53 1.79 2.14 -14.76
N GLU A 54 0.90 2.20 -13.76
CA GLU A 54 1.01 3.15 -12.64
C GLU A 54 2.33 2.96 -11.91
N ALA A 55 2.62 1.75 -11.41
CA ALA A 55 3.85 1.46 -10.66
C ALA A 55 5.13 1.79 -11.44
N VAL A 56 5.19 1.47 -12.74
CA VAL A 56 6.33 1.81 -13.60
C VAL A 56 6.43 3.31 -13.83
N THR A 57 5.30 3.99 -14.04
CA THR A 57 5.28 5.45 -14.24
C THR A 57 5.78 6.19 -13.01
N GLU A 58 5.36 5.77 -11.82
CA GLU A 58 5.79 6.38 -10.56
C GLU A 58 7.27 6.17 -10.28
N LEU A 59 7.80 5.00 -10.65
CA LEU A 59 9.20 4.66 -10.49
C LEU A 59 10.11 5.43 -11.47
N ASP A 60 9.78 5.40 -12.77
CA ASP A 60 10.64 5.92 -13.84
C ASP A 60 10.43 7.44 -14.09
N TRP A 61 9.20 7.94 -13.88
CA TRP A 61 8.81 9.33 -14.08
C TRP A 61 8.07 9.88 -12.87
N PRO A 62 8.75 10.06 -11.73
CA PRO A 62 8.12 10.49 -10.48
C PRO A 62 7.45 11.86 -10.58
N THR A 63 7.78 12.69 -11.57
CA THR A 63 7.10 13.98 -11.84
C THR A 63 5.73 13.83 -12.49
N LEU A 64 5.42 12.66 -13.06
CA LEU A 64 4.14 12.33 -13.67
C LEU A 64 3.25 11.47 -12.74
N SER A 65 3.78 11.04 -11.59
CA SER A 65 3.01 10.30 -10.57
C SER A 65 1.87 11.17 -10.03
N VAL A 66 0.74 10.53 -9.71
CA VAL A 66 -0.36 11.17 -8.98
C VAL A 66 0.01 11.56 -7.55
N PHE A 67 1.05 10.93 -7.00
CA PHE A 67 1.64 11.30 -5.71
C PHE A 67 2.75 12.35 -5.84
N HIS A 68 2.99 12.88 -7.04
CA HIS A 68 3.90 14.01 -7.21
C HIS A 68 3.26 15.30 -6.70
N GLY A 69 3.94 15.97 -5.77
CA GLY A 69 3.49 17.25 -5.21
C GLY A 69 2.50 17.09 -4.06
N THR A 70 1.64 18.10 -3.86
CA THR A 70 0.65 18.09 -2.76
C THR A 70 -0.54 17.22 -3.15
N VAL A 71 -0.73 16.08 -2.47
CA VAL A 71 -1.90 15.21 -2.65
C VAL A 71 -3.17 15.91 -2.13
N PRO A 72 -4.16 16.23 -2.99
CA PRO A 72 -5.39 16.91 -2.56
C PRO A 72 -6.55 15.91 -2.27
N PRO A 73 -7.48 16.26 -1.37
CA PRO A 73 -7.41 17.32 -0.38
C PRO A 73 -6.87 16.80 0.96
N ALA A 74 -5.95 17.54 1.55
CA ALA A 74 -5.51 17.30 2.93
C ALA A 74 -6.64 17.51 3.96
N ASP A 75 -7.67 18.28 3.57
CA ASP A 75 -8.86 18.58 4.35
C ASP A 75 -10.09 17.95 3.69
N LEU A 76 -10.24 16.63 3.80
CA LEU A 76 -11.55 16.02 3.58
C LEU A 76 -12.46 16.45 4.75
N PRO A 77 -13.70 16.90 4.50
CA PRO A 77 -14.69 17.04 5.56
C PRO A 77 -14.74 15.72 6.30
N GLN A 78 -14.52 15.74 7.62
CA GLN A 78 -14.73 14.53 8.41
C GLN A 78 -16.22 14.21 8.27
N PRO A 79 -16.61 13.08 7.66
CA PRO A 79 -18.02 12.74 7.55
C PRO A 79 -18.63 12.70 8.95
N ASP A 80 -19.83 13.25 9.05
CA ASP A 80 -20.58 13.25 10.29
C ASP A 80 -20.78 11.77 10.71
N PRO A 81 -20.60 11.43 11.99
CA PRO A 81 -20.69 10.04 12.48
C PRO A 81 -21.98 9.31 12.07
N GLU A 82 -23.03 10.08 11.78
CA GLU A 82 -24.37 9.63 11.41
C GLU A 82 -24.44 9.09 9.97
N ASP A 83 -23.59 9.58 9.06
CA ASP A 83 -23.51 9.07 7.67
C ASP A 83 -22.97 7.63 7.61
N TYR A 84 -22.12 7.24 8.57
CA TYR A 84 -21.63 5.86 8.69
C TYR A 84 -22.67 4.88 9.23
N LEU A 85 -23.72 5.37 9.93
CA LEU A 85 -24.77 4.51 10.47
C LEU A 85 -25.68 3.99 9.35
N PHE A 86 -26.02 4.81 8.37
CA PHE A 86 -26.88 4.41 7.25
C PHE A 86 -26.19 3.46 6.26
N ALA A 87 -24.87 3.59 6.11
CA ALA A 87 -24.07 2.69 5.26
C ALA A 87 -23.95 1.27 5.85
N LYS A 88 -23.96 1.12 7.19
CA LYS A 88 -23.90 -0.20 7.85
C LYS A 88 -25.24 -0.92 7.97
N VAL A 89 -26.36 -0.20 7.94
CA VAL A 89 -27.70 -0.79 8.12
C VAL A 89 -28.23 -1.42 6.83
N ASN A 90 -27.69 -1.05 5.66
CA ASN A 90 -28.14 -1.51 4.35
C ASN A 90 -27.08 -2.31 3.56
N ALA A 91 -26.06 -2.85 4.22
CA ALA A 91 -25.04 -3.74 3.64
C ALA A 91 -25.20 -5.18 4.16
#